data_AF-A0A497S7Q7-F1
#
_entry.id   AF-A0A497S7Q7-F1
#
_cell.length_a   1.000
_cell.length_b   1.000
_cell.length_c   1.000
_cell.angle_alpha   90.00
_cell.angle_beta   90.00
_cell.angle_gamma   90.00
#
_symmetry.space_group_name_H-M   'P 1'
#
loop_
_entity.id
_entity.type
_entity.pdbx_description
1 polymer ?
#
loop_
_entity_poly.entity_id
_entity_poly.type
_entity_poly.pdbx_seq_one_letter_code
_entity_poly.pdbx_strand_id
1 'polypeptide(L)'
;MDWLVLTFLAFFAFGLQDFLYKVASVKKSDPSLVTISFLLTVASVSFFILLIEGLSIKNLEILLLLSFANGILFSLTTMARLKCLRKLSASLVFPIIRMSLIVVIIWAVLVLGESLSFENILGIIFTLLAIFLLKGEK
;
A
#
# COMPACT_ATOMS: atom_id res chain seq x y z
N MET A 1 21.71 -4.98 4.31
CA MET A 1 20.68 -5.94 4.78
C MET A 1 20.26 -6.76 3.58
N ASP A 2 19.98 -8.05 3.77
CA ASP A 2 19.48 -8.91 2.70
C ASP A 2 18.10 -8.41 2.23
N TRP A 3 17.86 -8.43 0.91
CA TRP A 3 16.61 -7.97 0.30
C TRP A 3 15.40 -8.71 0.89
N LEU A 4 15.59 -10.00 1.18
CA LEU A 4 14.55 -10.86 1.74
C LEU A 4 14.10 -10.36 3.13
N VAL A 5 15.05 -9.94 3.98
CA VAL A 5 14.75 -9.42 5.32
C VAL A 5 13.95 -8.13 5.23
N LEU A 6 14.32 -7.22 4.32
CA LEU A 6 13.59 -5.97 4.10
C LEU A 6 12.18 -6.23 3.57
N THR A 7 12.01 -7.20 2.66
CA THR A 7 10.69 -7.60 2.14
C THR A 7 9.80 -8.16 3.25
N PHE A 8 10.33 -9.02 4.14
CA PHE A 8 9.55 -9.54 5.26
C PHE A 8 9.20 -8.46 6.29
N LEU A 9 10.12 -7.55 6.59
CA LEU A 9 9.81 -6.40 7.46
C LEU A 9 8.68 -5.54 6.88
N ALA A 10 8.73 -5.25 5.58
CA ALA A 10 7.65 -4.54 4.89
C ALA A 10 6.33 -5.32 4.95
N PHE A 11 6.35 -6.63 4.73
CA PHE A 11 5.17 -7.49 4.83
C PHE A 11 4.49 -7.37 6.21
N PHE A 12 5.25 -7.50 7.30
CA PHE A 12 4.71 -7.36 8.65
C PHE A 12 4.21 -5.94 8.94
N ALA A 13 4.97 -4.92 8.54
CA ALA A 13 4.58 -3.52 8.72
C ALA A 13 3.26 -3.19 7.99
N PHE A 14 3.12 -3.62 6.72
CA PHE A 14 1.88 -3.46 5.97
C PHE A 14 0.72 -4.22 6.60
N GLY A 15 0.93 -5.44 7.09
CA GLY A 15 -0.09 -6.21 7.79
C GLY A 15 -0.60 -5.52 9.06
N LEU A 16 0.32 -5.01 9.89
CA LEU A 16 -0.03 -4.24 11.08
C LEU A 16 -0.75 -2.94 10.74
N GLN A 17 -0.28 -2.23 9.71
CA GLN A 17 -0.94 -1.01 9.23
C GLN A 17 -2.38 -1.28 8.77
N ASP A 18 -2.59 -2.34 7.98
CA ASP A 18 -3.92 -2.78 7.54
C ASP A 18 -4.83 -3.11 8.75
N PHE A 19 -4.30 -3.81 9.76
CA PHE A 19 -5.03 -4.07 11.00
C PHE A 19 -5.41 -2.78 11.74
N LEU A 20 -4.51 -1.80 11.84
CA LEU A 20 -4.81 -0.50 12.45
C LEU A 20 -5.93 0.26 11.73
N TYR A 21 -6.02 0.16 10.40
CA TYR A 21 -7.16 0.72 9.66
C TYR A 21 -8.48 0.04 10.02
N LYS A 22 -8.48 -1.28 10.25
CA LYS A 22 -9.67 -1.99 10.75
C LYS A 22 -10.03 -1.54 12.15
N VAL A 23 -9.05 -1.38 13.04
CA VAL A 23 -9.29 -0.86 14.41
C VAL A 23 -9.93 0.53 14.35
N ALA A 24 -9.38 1.44 13.54
CA ALA A 24 -9.93 2.77 13.35
C ALA A 24 -11.37 2.75 12.79
N SER A 25 -11.67 1.81 11.87
CA SER A 25 -13.02 1.66 11.33
C SER A 25 -14.02 1.20 12.39
N VAL A 26 -13.65 0.22 13.23
CA VAL A 26 -14.48 -0.32 14.31
C VAL A 26 -14.72 0.74 15.39
N LYS A 27 -13.71 1.56 15.70
CA LYS A 27 -13.84 2.71 16.60
C LYS A 27 -14.61 3.89 16.01
N LYS A 28 -15.15 3.76 14.78
CA LYS A 28 -15.90 4.80 14.04
C LYS A 28 -15.13 6.11 13.89
N SER A 29 -13.80 6.08 13.94
CA SER A 29 -12.94 7.26 13.75
C SER A 29 -13.15 7.84 12.36
N ASP A 30 -13.21 9.17 12.26
CA ASP A 30 -13.37 9.85 10.97
C ASP A 30 -12.20 9.52 10.02
N PRO A 31 -12.45 9.10 8.76
CA PRO A 31 -11.38 8.67 7.87
C PRO A 31 -10.38 9.78 7.54
N SER A 32 -10.84 11.03 7.45
CA SER A 32 -9.98 12.18 7.16
C SER A 32 -9.08 12.47 8.35
N LEU A 33 -9.61 12.40 9.59
CA LEU A 33 -8.81 12.55 10.81
C LEU A 33 -7.77 11.45 10.99
N VAL A 34 -8.12 10.20 10.69
CA VAL A 34 -7.14 9.09 10.70
C VAL A 34 -6.04 9.36 9.68
N THR A 35 -6.41 9.76 8.46
CA THR A 35 -5.48 10.01 7.36
C THR A 35 -4.51 11.14 7.68
N ILE A 36 -5.01 12.29 8.12
CA ILE A 36 -4.13 13.43 8.44
C ILE A 36 -3.20 13.13 9.62
N SER A 37 -3.67 12.39 10.64
CA SER A 37 -2.89 12.11 11.84
C SER A 37 -1.65 11.25 11.54
N PHE A 38 -1.81 10.16 10.79
CA PHE A 38 -0.63 9.35 10.44
C PHE A 38 0.21 10.02 9.35
N LEU A 39 -0.37 10.80 8.42
CA LEU A 39 0.42 11.54 7.42
C LEU A 39 1.34 12.56 8.09
N LEU A 40 0.87 13.26 9.13
CA LEU A 40 1.72 14.12 9.95
C LEU A 40 2.84 13.35 10.63
N THR A 41 2.56 12.13 11.11
CA THR A 41 3.57 11.25 11.71
C THR A 41 4.64 10.86 10.69
N VAL A 42 4.23 10.38 9.51
CA VAL A 42 5.14 10.01 8.42
C VAL A 42 5.97 11.21 7.96
N ALA A 43 5.34 12.38 7.75
CA ALA A 43 6.02 13.60 7.36
C ALA A 43 7.07 14.04 8.41
N SER A 44 6.73 13.95 9.70
CA SER A 44 7.65 14.29 10.79
C SER A 44 8.86 13.36 10.81
N VAL A 45 8.63 12.04 10.73
CA VAL A 45 9.72 11.05 10.70
C VAL A 45 10.62 11.27 9.49
N SER A 46 10.05 11.43 8.30
CA SER A 46 10.81 11.68 7.07
C SER A 46 11.58 13.01 7.12
N PHE A 47 11.03 14.03 7.75
CA PHE A 47 11.70 15.32 7.96
C PHE A 47 12.94 15.16 8.85
N PHE A 48 12.86 14.41 9.96
CA PHE A 48 14.03 14.17 10.80
C PHE A 48 15.11 13.33 10.10
N ILE A 49 14.72 12.33 9.30
CA ILE A 49 15.66 11.56 8.48
C ILE A 49 16.38 12.48 7.50
N LEU A 50 15.65 13.37 6.83
CA LEU A 50 16.23 14.35 5.92
C LEU A 50 17.27 15.26 6.60
N LEU A 51 16.98 15.72 7.83
CA LEU A 51 17.91 16.54 8.61
C LEU A 51 19.20 15.79 8.95
N ILE A 52 19.12 14.48 9.23
CA ILE A 52 20.27 13.64 9.57
C ILE A 52 21.10 13.32 8.33
N GLU A 53 20.45 12.97 7.22
CA GLU A 53 21.10 12.49 6.01
C GLU A 53 21.60 13.62 5.09
N GLY A 54 21.09 14.84 5.24
CA GLY A 54 21.52 15.99 4.45
C GLY A 54 21.28 15.82 2.93
N LEU A 55 20.16 15.18 2.56
CA LEU A 55 19.90 14.80 1.17
C LEU A 55 19.81 16.01 0.23
N SER A 56 20.38 15.87 -0.96
CA SER A 56 20.27 16.86 -2.03
C SER A 56 19.15 16.50 -3.02
N ILE A 57 18.33 17.49 -3.38
CA ILE A 57 17.26 17.32 -4.37
C ILE A 57 17.90 17.38 -5.76
N LYS A 58 17.99 16.24 -6.44
CA LYS A 58 18.54 16.16 -7.81
C LYS A 58 17.58 16.69 -8.88
N ASN A 59 16.29 16.37 -8.77
CA ASN A 59 15.26 16.78 -9.72
C ASN A 59 13.96 17.13 -9.00
N LEU A 60 13.72 18.42 -8.81
CA LEU A 60 12.57 18.92 -8.05
C LEU A 60 11.23 18.69 -8.77
N GLU A 61 11.19 18.87 -10.09
CA GLU A 61 9.95 18.76 -10.87
C GLU A 61 9.40 17.34 -10.85
N ILE A 62 10.25 16.34 -11.13
CA ILE A 62 9.84 14.93 -11.08
C ILE A 62 9.44 14.53 -9.66
N LEU A 63 10.20 14.98 -8.66
CA LEU A 63 9.88 14.72 -7.25
C LEU A 63 8.49 15.26 -6.87
N LEU A 64 8.19 16.50 -7.24
CA LEU A 64 6.90 17.13 -6.95
C LEU A 64 5.76 16.44 -7.68
N LEU A 65 5.94 16.11 -8.97
CA LEU A 65 4.92 15.43 -9.77
C LEU A 65 4.57 14.05 -9.18
N LEU A 66 5.60 13.24 -8.90
CA LEU A 66 5.40 11.89 -8.35
C LEU A 66 4.82 11.94 -6.93
N SER A 67 5.31 12.85 -6.08
CA SER A 67 4.82 13.00 -4.70
C SER A 67 3.36 13.47 -4.66
N PHE A 68 2.99 14.40 -5.55
CA PHE A 68 1.63 14.89 -5.67
C PHE A 68 0.67 13.80 -6.16
N ALA A 69 1.03 13.09 -7.24
CA ALA A 69 0.25 11.98 -7.75
C ALA A 69 0.08 10.88 -6.69
N ASN A 70 1.16 10.52 -5.99
CA ASN A 70 1.12 9.54 -4.90
C ASN A 70 0.21 10.00 -3.75
N GLY A 71 0.29 11.27 -3.35
CA GLY A 71 -0.55 11.83 -2.28
C GLY A 71 -2.05 11.75 -2.58
N ILE A 72 -2.46 12.05 -3.83
CA ILE A 72 -3.86 11.92 -4.29
C ILE A 72 -4.31 10.46 -4.23
N LEU A 73 -3.55 9.55 -4.85
CA LEU A 73 -3.90 8.12 -4.92
C LEU A 73 -3.96 7.48 -3.54
N PHE A 74 -3.03 7.85 -2.67
CA PHE A 74 -2.96 7.39 -1.30
C PHE A 74 -4.17 7.86 -0.48
N SER A 75 -4.55 9.13 -0.59
CA SER A 75 -5.72 9.68 0.09
C SER A 75 -7.00 8.99 -0.36
N LEU A 76 -7.19 8.84 -1.67
CA LEU A 76 -8.34 8.15 -2.26
C LEU A 76 -8.44 6.70 -1.75
N THR A 77 -7.31 5.98 -1.78
CA THR A 77 -7.24 4.59 -1.36
C THR A 77 -7.54 4.43 0.13
N THR A 78 -6.98 5.31 0.97
CA THR A 78 -7.19 5.28 2.43
C THR A 78 -8.65 5.56 2.78
N MET A 79 -9.27 6.57 2.15
CA MET A 79 -10.68 6.90 2.37
C MET A 79 -11.60 5.77 1.91
N ALA A 80 -11.38 5.21 0.71
CA ALA A 80 -12.16 4.10 0.19
C ALA A 80 -12.06 2.87 1.10
N ARG A 81 -10.83 2.52 1.51
CA ARG A 81 -10.52 1.42 2.42
C ARG A 81 -11.26 1.57 3.75
N LEU A 82 -11.14 2.72 4.41
CA LEU A 82 -11.80 2.95 5.70
C LEU A 82 -13.32 2.91 5.59
N LYS A 83 -13.90 3.44 4.51
CA LYS A 83 -15.35 3.34 4.24
C LYS A 83 -15.79 1.88 4.03
N CYS A 84 -15.02 1.08 3.29
CA CYS A 84 -15.32 -0.35 3.08
C CYS A 84 -15.20 -1.14 4.39
N LEU A 85 -14.16 -0.93 5.19
CA LEU A 85 -13.92 -1.64 6.45
C LEU A 85 -14.97 -1.34 7.54
N ARG A 86 -15.77 -0.28 7.37
CA ARG A 86 -16.95 -0.01 8.23
C ARG A 86 -18.14 -0.89 7.88
N LYS A 87 -18.25 -1.32 6.62
CA LYS A 87 -19.39 -2.09 6.09
C LYS A 87 -19.09 -3.59 5.98
N LEU A 88 -17.82 -3.95 5.77
CA LEU A 88 -17.39 -5.30 5.42
C LEU A 88 -16.31 -5.82 6.38
N SER A 89 -16.16 -7.15 6.42
CA SER A 89 -15.11 -7.85 7.17
C SER A 89 -13.72 -7.51 6.61
N ALA A 90 -12.70 -7.56 7.47
CA ALA A 90 -11.31 -7.43 7.03
C ALA A 90 -10.92 -8.58 6.07
N SER A 91 -11.48 -9.76 6.32
CA SER A 91 -11.33 -10.98 5.51
C SER A 91 -11.82 -10.82 4.08
N LEU A 92 -12.80 -9.94 3.83
CA LEU A 92 -13.26 -9.64 2.46
C LEU A 92 -12.50 -8.46 1.84
N VAL A 93 -12.28 -7.37 2.59
CA VAL A 93 -11.73 -6.14 2.03
C VAL A 93 -10.25 -6.25 1.67
N PHE A 94 -9.42 -6.81 2.55
CA PHE A 94 -7.97 -6.83 2.31
C PHE A 94 -7.55 -7.73 1.17
N PRO A 95 -8.11 -8.95 0.98
CA PRO A 95 -7.76 -9.77 -0.19
C PRO A 95 -8.08 -9.08 -1.51
N ILE A 96 -9.19 -8.34 -1.60
CA ILE A 96 -9.54 -7.55 -2.79
C ILE A 96 -8.50 -6.44 -3.00
N ILE A 97 -8.14 -5.69 -1.95
CA ILE A 97 -7.10 -4.65 -2.05
C ILE A 97 -5.77 -5.25 -2.48
N ARG A 98 -5.40 -6.44 -2.01
CA ARG A 98 -4.14 -7.12 -2.37
C ARG A 98 -4.05 -7.47 -3.86
N MET A 99 -5.18 -7.55 -4.57
CA MET A 99 -5.16 -7.67 -6.04
C MET A 99 -4.54 -6.46 -6.74
N SER A 100 -4.31 -5.33 -6.05
CA SER A 100 -3.57 -4.19 -6.59
C SER A 100 -2.16 -4.56 -7.06
N LEU A 101 -1.58 -5.66 -6.60
CA LEU A 101 -0.28 -6.14 -7.12
C LEU A 101 -0.34 -6.37 -8.63
N ILE A 102 -1.47 -6.84 -9.15
CA ILE A 102 -1.65 -7.11 -10.58
C ILE A 102 -1.52 -5.80 -11.36
N VAL A 103 -2.11 -4.73 -10.84
CA VAL A 103 -2.03 -3.40 -11.43
C VAL A 103 -0.58 -2.93 -11.47
N VAL A 104 0.18 -3.13 -10.39
CA VAL A 104 1.61 -2.79 -10.34
C VAL A 104 2.40 -3.59 -11.38
N ILE A 105 2.19 -4.90 -11.45
CA ILE A 105 2.90 -5.79 -12.38
C ILE A 105 2.60 -5.42 -13.84
N ILE A 106 1.33 -5.16 -14.17
CA ILE A 106 0.94 -4.71 -15.51
C ILE A 106 1.69 -3.42 -15.88
N TRP A 107 1.71 -2.43 -14.99
CA TRP A 107 2.41 -1.17 -15.25
C TRP A 107 3.94 -1.35 -15.33
N ALA A 108 4.52 -2.24 -14.52
CA ALA A 108 5.94 -2.55 -14.58
C ALA A 108 6.33 -3.16 -15.95
N VAL A 109 5.53 -4.10 -16.45
CA VAL A 109 5.74 -4.67 -17.80
C VAL A 109 5.56 -3.62 -18.89
N LEU A 110 4.46 -2.85 -18.85
CA LEU A 110 4.10 -1.92 -19.92
C LEU A 110 4.97 -0.66 -19.99
N VAL A 111 5.35 -0.10 -18.84
CA VAL A 111 6.07 1.20 -18.77
C VAL A 111 7.54 1.03 -18.50
N LEU A 112 7.93 0.05 -17.66
CA LEU A 112 9.34 -0.17 -17.34
C LEU A 112 9.99 -1.23 -18.24
N GLY A 113 9.19 -1.93 -19.07
CA GLY A 113 9.69 -2.97 -19.96
C GLY A 113 10.17 -4.22 -19.22
N GLU A 114 9.71 -4.44 -17.98
CA GLU A 114 10.08 -5.62 -17.21
C GLU A 114 9.53 -6.90 -17.88
N SER A 115 10.34 -7.96 -17.87
CA SER A 115 9.92 -9.26 -18.37
C SER A 115 9.52 -10.17 -17.21
N LEU A 116 8.41 -10.87 -17.38
CA LEU A 116 7.95 -11.86 -16.40
C LEU A 116 8.45 -13.24 -16.82
N SER A 117 9.15 -13.91 -15.90
CA SER A 117 9.44 -15.33 -16.07
C SER A 117 8.16 -16.16 -15.98
N PHE A 118 8.21 -17.37 -16.50
CA PHE A 118 7.07 -18.29 -16.46
C PHE A 118 6.65 -18.61 -15.01
N GLU A 119 7.62 -18.72 -14.10
CA GLU A 119 7.39 -18.94 -12.68
C GLU A 119 6.67 -17.77 -12.02
N ASN A 120 7.04 -16.52 -12.38
CA ASN A 120 6.37 -15.33 -11.88
C ASN A 120 4.90 -15.29 -12.33
N ILE A 121 4.62 -15.67 -13.58
CA ILE A 121 3.25 -15.75 -14.10
C ILE A 121 2.43 -16.79 -13.32
N LEU A 122 2.99 -17.98 -13.08
CA LEU A 122 2.35 -18.99 -12.26
C LEU A 122 2.09 -18.50 -10.83
N GLY A 123 3.05 -17.81 -10.22
CA GLY A 123 2.90 -17.21 -8.89
C GLY A 123 1.75 -16.21 -8.81
N ILE A 124 1.60 -15.36 -9.83
CA ILE A 124 0.49 -14.40 -9.94
C ILE A 124 -0.85 -15.15 -10.06
N ILE A 125 -0.93 -16.18 -10.91
CA ILE A 125 -2.13 -17.00 -11.07
C ILE A 125 -2.51 -17.68 -9.76
N PHE A 126 -1.56 -18.29 -9.05
CA PHE A 126 -1.83 -18.92 -7.75
C PHE A 126 -2.25 -17.91 -6.68
N THR A 127 -1.67 -16.71 -6.68
CA THR A 127 -2.08 -15.64 -5.76
C THR A 127 -3.52 -15.21 -6.03
N LEU A 128 -3.88 -15.08 -7.31
CA LEU A 128 -5.25 -14.78 -7.74
C LEU A 128 -6.25 -15.85 -7.31
N LEU A 129 -5.90 -17.12 -7.52
CA LEU A 129 -6.72 -18.26 -7.10
C LEU A 129 -6.89 -18.29 -5.58
N ALA A 130 -5.82 -18.08 -4.81
CA ALA A 130 -5.88 -18.02 -3.36
C ALA A 130 -6.81 -16.91 -2.88
N ILE A 131 -6.71 -15.71 -3.45
CA ILE A 131 -7.60 -14.58 -3.11
C ILE A 131 -9.06 -14.92 -3.48
N PHE A 132 -9.30 -15.53 -4.64
CA PHE A 132 -10.65 -15.94 -5.06
C PHE A 132 -11.26 -16.96 -4.09
N LEU A 133 -10.48 -17.93 -3.62
CA LEU A 133 -10.93 -18.91 -2.62
C LEU A 133 -11.20 -18.27 -1.26
N LEU A 134 -10.35 -17.33 -0.83
CA LEU A 134 -10.51 -16.60 0.44
C LEU A 134 -11.71 -15.65 0.44
N LYS A 135 -12.18 -15.21 -0.74
CA LYS A 135 -13.42 -14.44 -0.88
C LYS A 135 -14.65 -15.24 -0.42
N GLY A 136 -14.56 -16.57 -0.32
CA GLY A 136 -15.63 -17.48 0.10
C GLY A 136 -16.09 -17.30 1.55
N GLU A 137 -16.70 -16.16 1.86
CA GLU A 137 -17.72 -16.05 2.91
C GLU A 137 -19.08 -16.37 2.25
N LYS A 138 -19.82 -17.33 2.84
CA LYS A 138 -21.24 -17.60 2.54
C LYS A 138 -22.10 -16.39 2.89
#